data_AF-A0A924NZ48-F1
#
_entry.id   AF-A0A924NZ48-F1
#
_cell.length_a   1.000
_cell.length_b   1.000
_cell.length_c   1.000
_cell.angle_alpha   90.00
_cell.angle_beta   90.00
_cell.angle_gamma   90.00
#
_symmetry.space_group_name_H-M   'P 1'
#
loop_
_entity.id
_entity.type
_entity.pdbx_description
1 polymer ?
#
loop_
_entity_poly.entity_id
_entity_poly.type
_entity_poly.pdbx_seq_one_letter_code
_entity_poly.pdbx_strand_id
1 'polypeptide(L)'
;MIKNHFKTAWRSFRKNKVFSAINIVGLAIGISASLVIFLIVDYDYSFNTSIKDGDRIYRVVSNFSFSGEAYHNSGVPIPMGDAVRKELTGIDKAAP
;
A
#
# COMPACT_ATOMS: atom_id res chain seq x y z
N MET A 1 -32.75 26.95 16.42
CA MET A 1 -33.24 25.56 16.58
C MET A 1 -32.10 24.56 16.76
N ILE A 2 -31.04 24.57 15.94
CA ILE A 2 -29.83 23.71 16.09
C ILE A 2 -29.20 23.75 17.51
N LYS A 3 -29.11 24.94 18.13
CA LYS A 3 -28.64 25.11 19.52
C LYS A 3 -29.44 24.25 20.53
N ASN A 4 -30.75 24.10 20.32
CA ASN A 4 -31.59 23.33 21.22
C ASN A 4 -31.39 21.82 21.02
N HIS A 5 -31.23 21.37 19.77
CA HIS A 5 -30.91 19.96 19.48
C HIS A 5 -29.56 19.54 20.06
N PHE A 6 -28.52 20.37 19.92
CA PHE A 6 -27.21 20.12 20.56
C PHE A 6 -27.32 20.05 22.08
N LYS A 7 -28.08 20.96 22.70
CA LYS A 7 -28.29 20.98 24.15
C LYS A 7 -29.01 19.72 24.64
N THR A 8 -30.02 19.26 23.90
CA THR A 8 -30.78 18.05 24.21
C THR A 8 -29.93 16.79 24.04
N ALA A 9 -29.17 16.68 22.95
CA ALA A 9 -28.25 15.57 22.70
C ALA A 9 -27.19 15.46 23.79
N TRP A 10 -26.55 16.59 24.16
CA TRP A 10 -25.56 16.63 25.24
C TRP A 10 -26.12 16.18 26.59
N ARG A 11 -27.35 16.60 26.90
CA ARG A 11 -28.03 16.20 28.14
C ARG A 11 -28.39 14.72 28.13
N SER A 12 -28.74 14.16 26.97
CA SER A 12 -29.00 12.73 26.78
C SER A 12 -27.73 11.89 27.01
N PHE A 13 -26.59 12.30 26.42
CA PHE A 13 -25.31 11.64 26.63
C PHE A 13 -24.86 11.66 28.09
N ARG A 14 -25.08 12.77 28.81
CA ARG A 14 -24.79 12.85 30.26
C ARG A 14 -25.71 11.99 31.13
N LYS A 15 -26.92 11.67 30.68
CA LYS A 15 -27.87 10.81 31.41
C LYS A 15 -27.48 9.33 31.28
N ASN A 16 -27.06 8.91 30.09
CA ASN A 16 -26.68 7.52 29.79
C ASN A 16 -25.17 7.38 29.52
N LYS A 17 -24.34 7.75 30.51
CA LYS A 17 -22.88 7.90 30.32
C LYS A 17 -22.17 6.62 29.88
N VAL A 18 -22.50 5.48 30.50
CA VAL A 18 -21.83 4.20 30.21
C VAL A 18 -22.14 3.73 28.79
N PHE A 19 -23.42 3.69 28.42
CA PHE A 19 -23.85 3.31 27.07
C PHE A 19 -23.29 4.24 25.99
N SER A 20 -23.31 5.55 26.24
CA SER A 20 -22.74 6.53 25.30
C SER A 20 -21.23 6.35 25.15
N ALA A 21 -20.51 6.10 26.25
CA ALA A 21 -19.07 5.88 26.23
C ALA A 21 -18.69 4.63 25.43
N ILE A 22 -19.40 3.51 25.63
CA ILE A 22 -19.15 2.26 24.88
C ILE A 22 -19.33 2.50 23.37
N ASN A 23 -20.44 3.15 22.97
CA ASN A 23 -20.71 3.42 21.56
C ASN A 23 -19.69 4.39 20.94
N ILE A 24 -19.31 5.46 21.65
CA ILE A 24 -18.33 6.43 21.15
C ILE A 24 -16.96 5.78 21.01
N VAL A 25 -16.52 4.99 22.00
CA VAL A 25 -15.22 4.30 21.97
C VAL A 25 -15.21 3.24 20.87
N GLY A 26 -16.26 2.43 20.73
CA GLY A 26 -16.36 1.43 19.67
C GLY A 26 -16.31 2.06 18.28
N LEU A 27 -17.06 3.15 18.07
CA LEU A 27 -17.03 3.89 16.81
C LEU A 27 -15.66 4.52 16.55
N ALA A 28 -15.04 5.12 17.57
CA ALA A 28 -13.72 5.73 17.45
C ALA A 28 -12.64 4.71 17.08
N ILE A 29 -12.66 3.52 17.71
CA ILE A 29 -11.74 2.42 17.39
C ILE A 29 -11.98 1.93 15.96
N GLY A 30 -13.24 1.72 15.57
CA GLY A 30 -13.58 1.26 14.21
C GLY A 30 -13.12 2.23 13.12
N ILE A 31 -13.35 3.53 13.31
CA ILE A 31 -12.91 4.57 12.37
C ILE A 31 -11.37 4.68 12.37
N SER A 32 -10.73 4.59 13.53
CA SER A 32 -9.27 4.65 13.60
C SER A 32 -8.62 3.46 12.90
N ALA A 33 -9.14 2.26 13.11
CA ALA A 33 -8.64 1.05 12.47
C ALA A 33 -8.81 1.10 10.94
N SER A 34 -9.97 1.56 10.44
CA SER A 34 -10.19 1.69 9.00
C SER A 34 -9.30 2.76 8.37
N LEU A 35 -9.05 3.88 9.06
CA LEU A 35 -8.12 4.91 8.62
C LEU A 35 -6.67 4.42 8.55
N VAL A 36 -6.22 3.64 9.54
CA VAL A 36 -4.87 3.06 9.52
C VAL A 36 -4.71 2.11 8.34
N ILE A 37 -5.68 1.22 8.10
CA ILE A 37 -5.64 0.31 6.95
C ILE A 37 -5.64 1.10 5.64
N PHE A 38 -6.49 2.12 5.52
CA PHE A 38 -6.52 2.99 4.34
C PHE A 38 -5.17 3.64 4.08
N LEU A 39 -4.52 4.18 5.12
CA LEU A 39 -3.22 4.85 4.99
C LEU A 39 -2.11 3.88 4.56
N ILE A 40 -2.14 2.63 5.06
CA ILE A 40 -1.19 1.60 4.65
C ILE A 40 -1.35 1.29 3.16
N VAL A 41 -2.59 1.11 2.72
CA VAL A 41 -2.88 0.83 1.30
C VAL A 41 -2.46 2.01 0.43
N ASP A 42 -2.82 3.23 0.81
CA ASP A 42 -2.44 4.45 0.09
C ASP A 42 -0.91 4.61 0.00
N TYR A 43 -0.18 4.28 1.08
CA TYR A 43 1.27 4.24 1.08
C TYR A 43 1.83 3.20 0.11
N ASP A 44 1.32 1.97 0.12
CA ASP A 44 1.79 0.89 -0.78
C ASP A 44 1.56 1.24 -2.26
N TYR A 45 0.43 1.86 -2.60
CA TYR A 45 0.15 2.30 -3.96
C TYR A 45 0.99 3.52 -4.39
N SER A 46 1.28 4.44 -3.47
CA SER A 46 2.06 5.65 -3.75
C SER A 46 3.57 5.41 -3.81
N PHE A 47 4.06 4.32 -3.22
CA PHE A 47 5.50 4.05 -3.07
C PHE A 47 6.28 4.07 -4.40
N ASN A 48 5.72 3.50 -5.47
CA ASN A 48 6.39 3.41 -6.77
C ASN A 48 5.94 4.48 -7.79
N THR A 49 4.97 5.33 -7.45
CA THR A 49 4.39 6.29 -8.40
C THR A 49 5.30 7.49 -8.66
N SER A 50 6.24 7.78 -7.74
CA SER A 50 7.16 8.93 -7.85
C SER A 50 8.44 8.62 -8.64
N ILE A 51 8.55 7.42 -9.22
CA ILE A 51 9.73 7.03 -10.00
C ILE A 51 9.60 7.61 -11.41
N LYS A 52 10.51 8.53 -11.76
CA LYS A 52 10.57 9.11 -13.11
C LYS A 52 10.74 7.99 -14.14
N ASP A 53 9.91 8.03 -15.19
CA ASP A 53 9.88 7.03 -16.27
C ASP A 53 9.55 5.60 -15.77
N GLY A 54 8.80 5.47 -14.66
CA GLY A 54 8.46 4.19 -14.03
C GLY A 54 7.86 3.13 -14.96
N ASP A 55 7.06 3.55 -15.96
CA ASP A 55 6.46 2.67 -16.96
C ASP A 55 7.49 1.97 -17.87
N ARG A 56 8.73 2.46 -17.89
CA ARG A 56 9.85 1.93 -18.68
C ARG A 56 10.86 1.15 -17.84
N ILE A 57 10.61 0.96 -16.55
CA ILE A 57 11.51 0.26 -15.63
C ILE A 57 11.05 -1.19 -15.51
N TYR A 58 11.93 -2.11 -15.90
CA TYR A 58 11.69 -3.54 -15.85
C TYR A 58 12.76 -4.25 -15.02
N ARG A 59 12.36 -5.32 -14.33
CA ARG A 59 13.28 -6.22 -13.63
C ARG A 59 13.51 -7.46 -14.50
N VAL A 60 14.77 -7.79 -14.74
CA VAL A 60 15.14 -9.07 -15.38
C VAL A 60 14.91 -10.19 -14.36
N VAL A 61 14.19 -11.23 -14.77
CA VAL A 61 13.89 -12.41 -13.96
C VAL A 61 14.33 -13.67 -14.70
N SER A 62 14.70 -14.69 -13.95
CA SER A 62 15.07 -15.98 -14.55
C SER A 62 13.84 -16.88 -14.62
N ASN A 63 13.63 -17.46 -15.80
CA ASN A 63 12.59 -18.44 -16.08
C ASN A 63 13.25 -19.81 -16.20
N PHE A 64 12.92 -20.71 -15.28
CA PHE A 64 13.39 -22.09 -15.27
C PHE A 64 12.22 -23.02 -15.55
N SER A 65 12.50 -24.21 -16.09
CA SER A 65 11.53 -25.29 -16.21
C SER A 65 12.13 -26.53 -15.57
N PHE A 66 11.49 -27.06 -14.54
CA PHE A 66 11.91 -28.30 -13.88
C PHE A 66 10.76 -29.30 -13.94
N SER A 67 10.99 -30.46 -14.55
CA SER A 67 9.98 -31.52 -14.71
C SER A 67 8.66 -31.07 -15.35
N GLY A 68 8.70 -30.05 -16.23
CA GLY A 68 7.51 -29.51 -16.91
C GLY A 68 6.79 -28.39 -16.15
N GLU A 69 7.22 -28.07 -14.93
CA GLU A 69 6.72 -26.91 -14.19
C GLU A 69 7.63 -25.70 -14.37
N ALA A 70 7.01 -24.56 -14.68
CA ALA A 70 7.70 -23.28 -14.78
C ALA A 70 7.99 -22.73 -13.38
N TYR A 71 9.25 -22.35 -13.15
CA TYR A 71 9.71 -21.69 -11.94
C TYR A 71 10.28 -20.33 -12.30
N HIS A 72 9.84 -19.29 -11.59
CA HIS A 72 10.31 -17.93 -11.76
C HIS A 72 11.10 -17.51 -10.53
N ASN A 73 12.30 -16.94 -10.71
CA ASN A 73 13.01 -16.30 -9.61
C ASN A 73 13.53 -14.91 -10.02
N SER A 74 13.79 -14.07 -9.01
CA SER A 74 14.35 -12.74 -9.17
C SER A 74 15.88 -12.72 -9.26
N GLY A 75 16.53 -13.89 -9.20
CA GLY A 75 17.97 -14.01 -9.26
C GLY A 75 18.47 -14.07 -10.69
N VAL A 76 19.43 -13.22 -11.05
CA VAL A 76 20.13 -13.25 -12.33
C VAL A 76 21.61 -13.49 -12.10
N PRO A 77 22.36 -14.06 -13.08
CA PRO A 77 23.81 -14.14 -12.98
C PRO A 77 24.41 -12.76 -12.75
N ILE A 78 25.41 -12.65 -11.87
CA ILE A 78 26.14 -11.40 -11.58
C ILE A 78 26.54 -10.63 -12.87
N PRO A 79 27.07 -11.27 -13.94
CA PRO A 79 27.45 -10.54 -15.16
C PRO A 79 26.28 -10.05 -16.02
N MET A 80 25.02 -10.35 -15.66
CA MET A 80 23.84 -9.99 -16.47
C MET A 80 23.75 -8.47 -16.67
N GLY A 81 24.00 -7.67 -15.63
CA GLY A 81 23.94 -6.21 -15.72
C GLY A 81 24.91 -5.64 -16.77
N ASP A 82 26.10 -6.22 -16.89
CA ASP A 82 27.10 -5.80 -17.88
C ASP A 82 26.78 -6.31 -19.29
N ALA A 83 26.30 -7.54 -19.42
CA ALA A 83 25.88 -8.11 -20.69
C ALA A 83 24.71 -7.31 -21.30
N VAL A 84 23.71 -6.95 -20.49
CA VAL A 84 22.58 -6.09 -20.90
C VAL A 84 23.06 -4.76 -21.47
N ARG A 85 24.04 -4.11 -20.83
CA ARG A 85 24.58 -2.82 -21.29
C ARG A 85 25.36 -2.90 -22.60
N LYS A 86 26.03 -4.03 -22.86
CA LYS A 86 26.94 -4.19 -24.00
C LYS A 86 26.27 -4.80 -25.22
N GLU A 87 25.33 -5.73 -25.02
CA GLU A 87 24.83 -6.59 -26.09
C GLU A 87 23.38 -6.29 -26.49
N LEU A 88 22.59 -5.63 -25.63
CA LEU A 88 21.19 -5.30 -25.94
C LEU A 88 21.06 -3.87 -26.45
N THR A 89 20.19 -3.68 -27.45
CA THR A 89 19.83 -2.37 -28.01
C THR A 89 18.47 -1.94 -27.44
N GLY A 90 18.22 -0.62 -27.37
CA GLY A 90 16.95 -0.06 -26.86
C GLY A 90 16.86 0.10 -25.34
N ILE A 91 17.97 -0.03 -24.61
CA ILE A 91 18.04 0.12 -23.15
C ILE A 91 18.81 1.40 -22.81
N ASP A 92 18.14 2.36 -22.18
CA ASP A 92 18.77 3.64 -21.80
C ASP A 92 19.71 3.47 -20.59
N LYS A 93 19.30 2.67 -19.60
CA LYS A 93 20.04 2.44 -18.35
C LYS A 93 19.79 1.02 -17.85
N ALA A 94 20.83 0.40 -17.29
CA ALA A 94 20.74 -0.86 -16.56
C ALA A 94 21.46 -0.71 -15.22
N ALA A 95 20.96 -1.36 -14.17
CA ALA A 95 21.55 -1.40 -12.84
C ALA A 95 21.66 -2.86 -12.37
N PRO A 96 22.69 -3.19 -11.56
CA PRO A 96 22.83 -4.52 -10.97
C PRO A 96 21.77 -4.81 -9.91
#